data_AF-A0A354ER64-F1
#
_entry.id   AF-A0A354ER64-F1
#
_cell.length_a   1.000
_cell.length_b   1.000
_cell.length_c   1.000
_cell.angle_alpha   90.00
_cell.angle_beta   90.00
_cell.angle_gamma   90.00
#
_symmetry.space_group_name_H-M   'P 1'
#
loop_
_entity.id
_entity.type
_entity.pdbx_description
1 polymer ?
#
loop_
_entity_poly.entity_id
_entity_poly.type
_entity_poly.pdbx_seq_one_letter_code
_entity_poly.pdbx_strand_id
1 'polypeptide(L)'
;MRPLLLASAALIAFAATSARAEEGMWTYDNFPIARANQTLGTNIDQAFLDRVRLSSVKFGGCSAGVVSGQGLVMTNNHCVATCVANLSTPQQQYGETGFTPKTREEERKCPGATAEILTDISDVTERMHKAGEGLDGQAFTQAREAEAGRIETEACGADP
;
A
#
# COMPACT_ATOMS: atom_id res chain seq x y z
N MET A 1 47.60 -26.90 12.79
CA MET A 1 46.33 -26.29 13.26
C MET A 1 46.26 -24.78 13.03
N ARG A 2 47.24 -23.97 13.46
CA ARG A 2 47.28 -22.51 13.18
C ARG A 2 47.17 -22.09 11.69
N PRO A 3 47.84 -22.73 10.72
CA PRO A 3 47.70 -22.35 9.31
C PRO A 3 46.35 -22.76 8.70
N LEU A 4 45.72 -23.82 9.21
CA LEU A 4 44.36 -24.23 8.80
C LEU A 4 43.32 -23.22 9.31
N LEU A 5 43.45 -22.74 10.55
CA LEU A 5 42.57 -21.73 11.14
C LEU A 5 42.67 -20.37 10.42
N LEU A 6 43.88 -19.98 10.00
CA LEU A 6 44.11 -18.76 9.20
C LEU A 6 43.54 -18.87 7.79
N ALA A 7 43.64 -20.04 7.15
CA ALA A 7 43.06 -20.30 5.84
C ALA A 7 41.51 -20.27 5.88
N SER A 8 40.90 -20.82 6.94
CA SER A 8 39.44 -20.80 7.12
C SER A 8 38.88 -19.39 7.36
N ALA A 9 39.60 -18.52 8.08
CA ALA A 9 39.18 -17.14 8.31
C ALA A 9 39.21 -16.29 7.01
N ALA A 10 40.19 -16.52 6.14
CA ALA A 10 40.28 -15.83 4.85
C ALA A 10 39.16 -16.21 3.87
N LEU A 11 38.68 -17.46 3.91
CA LEU A 11 37.57 -17.96 3.09
C LEU A 11 36.21 -17.36 3.50
N ILE A 12 35.99 -17.10 4.79
CA ILE A 12 34.75 -16.49 5.28
C ILE A 12 34.69 -15.00 4.92
N ALA A 13 35.82 -14.29 4.96
CA ALA A 13 35.89 -12.88 4.57
C ALA A 13 35.64 -12.67 3.06
N PHE A 14 36.01 -13.64 2.21
CA PHE A 14 35.77 -13.60 0.76
C PHE A 14 34.32 -13.91 0.37
N ALA A 15 33.56 -14.57 1.24
CA ALA A 15 32.15 -14.90 1.01
C ALA A 15 31.17 -13.81 1.48
N ALA A 16 31.65 -12.75 2.12
CA ALA A 16 30.85 -11.62 2.56
C ALA A 16 30.62 -10.61 1.42
N THR A 17 29.97 -11.04 0.33
CA THR A 17 29.41 -10.07 -0.63
C THR A 17 28.22 -9.40 0.04
N SER A 18 28.19 -8.07 0.05
CA SER A 18 27.04 -7.32 0.54
C SER A 18 25.84 -7.62 -0.36
N ALA A 19 24.77 -8.18 0.19
CA ALA A 19 23.49 -8.24 -0.50
C ALA A 19 23.05 -6.80 -0.83
N ARG A 20 22.75 -6.53 -2.10
CA ARG A 20 22.21 -5.24 -2.54
C ARG A 20 20.75 -5.44 -2.92
N ALA A 21 19.87 -4.73 -2.23
CA ALA A 21 18.50 -4.55 -2.69
C ALA A 21 18.53 -3.48 -3.79
N GLU A 22 18.35 -3.92 -5.05
CA GLU A 22 18.33 -3.01 -6.20
C GLU A 22 16.91 -2.51 -6.51
N GLU A 23 15.91 -3.37 -6.30
CA GLU A 23 14.48 -3.08 -6.48
C GLU A 23 13.76 -2.99 -5.14
N GLY A 24 12.62 -2.30 -5.11
CA GLY A 24 11.82 -2.16 -3.89
C GLY A 24 10.46 -1.52 -4.12
N MET A 25 9.51 -1.87 -3.26
CA MET A 25 8.25 -1.15 -3.09
C MET A 25 8.49 -0.09 -2.02
N TRP A 26 8.45 1.18 -2.44
CA TRP A 26 8.72 2.31 -1.56
C TRP A 26 7.42 3.00 -1.17
N THR A 27 7.35 3.49 0.06
CA THR A 27 6.25 4.34 0.48
C THR A 27 6.39 5.73 -0.14
N TYR A 28 5.28 6.47 -0.23
CA TYR A 28 5.28 7.81 -0.83
C TYR A 28 6.14 8.82 -0.06
N ASP A 29 6.29 8.64 1.25
CA ASP A 29 7.09 9.47 2.16
C ASP A 29 8.57 9.07 2.23
N ASN A 30 8.94 7.89 1.70
CA ASN A 30 10.32 7.38 1.71
C ASN A 30 10.78 6.91 0.32
N PHE A 31 10.24 7.51 -0.74
CA PHE A 31 10.62 7.19 -2.12
C PHE A 31 12.01 7.76 -2.46
N PRO A 32 12.93 6.99 -3.07
CA PRO A 32 14.29 7.43 -3.35
C PRO A 32 14.36 8.32 -4.59
N ILE A 33 13.76 9.52 -4.52
CA ILE A 33 13.59 10.47 -5.63
C ILE A 33 14.89 10.69 -6.41
N ALA A 34 15.99 10.99 -5.72
CA ALA A 34 17.26 11.30 -6.36
C ALA A 34 17.78 10.12 -7.21
N ARG A 35 17.71 8.89 -6.66
CA ARG A 35 18.12 7.67 -7.37
C ARG A 35 17.20 7.36 -8.54
N ALA A 36 15.89 7.52 -8.36
CA ALA A 36 14.91 7.28 -9.42
C ALA A 36 15.14 8.24 -10.60
N ASN A 37 15.28 9.53 -10.32
CA ASN A 37 15.54 10.55 -11.34
C ASN A 37 16.86 10.32 -12.07
N GLN A 38 17.94 9.98 -11.34
CA GLN A 38 19.23 9.67 -11.95
C GLN A 38 19.16 8.43 -12.86
N THR A 39 18.48 7.37 -12.40
CA THR A 39 18.44 6.08 -13.12
C THR A 39 17.50 6.12 -14.32
N LEU A 40 16.35 6.77 -14.17
CA LEU A 40 15.26 6.74 -15.15
C LEU A 40 15.19 7.98 -16.04
N GLY A 41 15.99 9.02 -15.75
CA GLY A 41 15.92 10.30 -16.46
C GLY A 41 14.63 11.07 -16.22
N THR A 42 14.00 10.87 -15.06
CA THR A 42 12.74 11.52 -14.66
C THR A 42 12.99 12.80 -13.86
N ASN A 43 11.92 13.59 -13.69
CA ASN A 43 11.90 14.77 -12.81
C ASN A 43 10.81 14.60 -11.74
N ILE A 44 10.85 13.47 -11.01
CA ILE A 44 9.95 13.21 -9.89
C ILE A 44 10.31 14.18 -8.75
N ASP A 45 9.30 14.79 -8.16
CA ASP A 45 9.39 15.58 -6.94
C ASP A 45 8.30 15.12 -5.94
N GLN A 46 8.30 15.71 -4.75
CA GLN A 46 7.30 15.36 -3.74
C GLN A 46 5.87 15.69 -4.22
N ALA A 47 5.69 16.83 -4.90
CA ALA A 47 4.38 17.21 -5.43
C ALA A 47 3.84 16.19 -6.45
N PHE A 48 4.71 15.56 -7.24
CA PHE A 48 4.34 14.45 -8.11
C PHE A 48 3.89 13.24 -7.30
N LEU A 49 4.66 12.83 -6.27
CA LEU A 49 4.30 11.71 -5.41
C LEU A 49 2.98 11.95 -4.67
N ASP A 50 2.74 13.17 -4.20
CA ASP A 50 1.49 13.56 -3.53
C ASP A 50 0.29 13.45 -4.47
N ARG A 51 0.44 13.86 -5.74
CA ARG A 51 -0.59 13.68 -6.78
C ARG A 51 -0.84 12.21 -7.06
N VAL A 52 0.21 11.40 -7.20
CA VAL A 52 0.08 9.94 -7.41
C VAL A 52 -0.65 9.30 -6.23
N ARG A 53 -0.25 9.62 -4.99
CA ARG A 53 -0.90 9.15 -3.76
C ARG A 53 -2.39 9.46 -3.75
N LEU A 54 -2.76 10.72 -3.98
CA LEU A 54 -4.17 11.16 -3.95
C LEU A 54 -5.00 10.62 -5.14
N SER A 55 -4.35 10.15 -6.20
CA SER A 55 -5.01 9.48 -7.33
C SER A 55 -5.04 7.95 -7.18
N SER A 56 -4.30 7.38 -6.25
CA SER A 56 -4.21 5.94 -6.04
C SER A 56 -5.30 5.47 -5.07
N VAL A 57 -6.00 4.42 -5.47
CA VAL A 57 -7.17 3.90 -4.73
C VAL A 57 -6.90 2.46 -4.33
N LYS A 58 -7.07 2.16 -3.05
CA LYS A 58 -7.24 0.79 -2.58
C LYS A 58 -8.69 0.39 -2.83
N PHE A 59 -8.90 -0.59 -3.68
CA PHE A 59 -10.21 -1.08 -4.06
C PHE A 59 -10.36 -2.52 -3.58
N GLY A 60 -10.80 -2.68 -2.33
CA GLY A 60 -10.76 -3.96 -1.63
C GLY A 60 -9.33 -4.55 -1.60
N GLY A 61 -9.15 -5.75 -2.16
CA GLY A 61 -7.85 -6.43 -2.31
C GLY A 61 -7.09 -6.07 -3.60
N CYS A 62 -7.55 -5.08 -4.37
CA CYS A 62 -6.96 -4.62 -5.61
C CYS A 62 -6.48 -3.17 -5.54
N SER A 63 -5.73 -2.76 -6.57
CA SER A 63 -5.41 -1.35 -6.84
C SER A 63 -6.34 -0.77 -7.90
N ALA A 64 -6.61 0.52 -7.79
CA ALA A 64 -7.35 1.30 -8.75
C ALA A 64 -6.80 2.74 -8.81
N GLY A 65 -7.27 3.55 -9.76
CA GLY A 65 -6.86 4.95 -9.89
C GLY A 65 -8.02 5.87 -10.22
N VAL A 66 -8.06 7.05 -9.60
CA VAL A 66 -8.97 8.13 -9.99
C VAL A 66 -8.49 8.73 -11.31
N VAL A 67 -9.35 8.72 -12.32
CA VAL A 67 -9.03 9.18 -13.68
C VAL A 67 -9.86 10.39 -14.13
N SER A 68 -10.73 10.92 -13.26
CA SER A 68 -11.48 12.14 -13.54
C SER A 68 -11.67 13.01 -12.30
N GLY A 69 -11.82 14.33 -12.50
CA GLY A 69 -12.15 15.29 -11.44
C GLY A 69 -13.56 15.14 -10.87
N GLN A 70 -14.33 14.14 -11.32
CA GLN A 70 -15.67 13.85 -10.83
C GLN A 70 -15.78 12.43 -10.24
N GLY A 71 -14.65 11.81 -9.87
CA GLY A 71 -14.60 10.55 -9.14
C GLY A 71 -14.70 9.27 -9.97
N LEU A 72 -14.40 9.32 -11.29
CA LEU A 72 -14.32 8.08 -12.07
C LEU A 72 -13.08 7.28 -11.64
N VAL A 73 -13.27 6.02 -11.28
CA VAL A 73 -12.20 5.11 -10.84
C VAL A 73 -11.99 4.00 -11.87
N MET A 74 -10.74 3.75 -12.25
CA MET A 74 -10.33 2.70 -13.16
C MET A 74 -9.59 1.59 -12.42
N THR A 75 -9.97 0.34 -12.68
CA THR A 75 -9.29 -0.87 -12.18
C THR A 75 -9.37 -1.98 -13.23
N ASN A 76 -8.81 -3.15 -12.94
CA ASN A 76 -8.89 -4.30 -13.84
C ASN A 76 -10.25 -5.00 -13.74
N ASN A 77 -10.65 -5.65 -14.84
CA ASN A 77 -11.90 -6.42 -14.89
C ASN A 77 -11.99 -7.50 -13.79
N HIS A 78 -10.89 -8.20 -13.51
CA HIS A 78 -10.88 -9.25 -12.48
C HIS A 78 -11.10 -8.70 -11.06
N CYS A 79 -10.75 -7.43 -10.81
CA CYS A 79 -10.97 -6.78 -9.52
C CYS A 79 -12.46 -6.49 -9.26
N VAL A 80 -13.27 -6.35 -10.33
CA VAL A 80 -14.71 -6.13 -10.23
C VAL A 80 -15.53 -7.37 -10.57
N ALA A 81 -14.89 -8.50 -10.89
CA ALA A 81 -15.58 -9.71 -11.34
C ALA A 81 -16.67 -10.18 -10.36
N THR A 82 -16.39 -10.14 -9.05
CA THR A 82 -17.39 -10.47 -8.02
C THR A 82 -18.57 -9.49 -8.02
N CYS A 83 -18.33 -8.18 -8.19
CA CYS A 83 -19.40 -7.21 -8.32
C CYS A 83 -20.25 -7.47 -9.58
N VAL A 84 -19.59 -7.67 -10.73
CA VAL A 84 -20.24 -7.94 -12.00
C VAL A 84 -21.12 -9.19 -11.92
N ALA A 85 -20.62 -10.26 -11.29
CA ALA A 85 -21.37 -11.48 -11.04
C ALA A 85 -22.59 -11.22 -10.14
N ASN A 86 -22.41 -10.48 -9.03
CA ASN A 86 -23.49 -10.16 -8.10
C ASN A 86 -24.59 -9.26 -8.70
N LEU A 87 -24.24 -8.44 -9.70
CA LEU A 87 -25.20 -7.60 -10.42
C LEU A 87 -25.90 -8.33 -11.57
N SER A 88 -25.36 -9.46 -12.03
CA SER A 88 -25.90 -10.22 -13.16
C SER A 88 -27.10 -11.07 -12.75
N THR A 89 -28.00 -11.31 -13.71
CA THR A 89 -29.17 -12.20 -13.58
C THR A 89 -29.18 -13.20 -14.74
N PRO A 90 -30.03 -14.24 -14.71
CA PRO A 90 -30.17 -15.16 -15.85
C PRO A 90 -30.57 -14.44 -17.15
N GLN A 91 -31.26 -13.30 -17.06
CA GLN A 91 -31.67 -12.50 -18.21
C GLN A 91 -30.61 -11.46 -18.62
N GLN A 92 -29.70 -11.08 -17.72
CA GLN A 92 -28.73 -10.02 -17.93
C GLN A 92 -27.35 -10.44 -17.40
N GLN A 93 -26.49 -10.93 -18.28
CA GLN A 93 -25.15 -11.40 -17.93
C GLN A 93 -24.08 -10.36 -18.31
N TYR A 94 -23.74 -9.48 -17.37
CA TYR A 94 -22.80 -8.38 -17.61
C TYR A 94 -21.36 -8.86 -17.84
N GLY A 95 -20.99 -10.03 -17.32
CA GLY A 95 -19.67 -10.63 -17.56
C GLY A 95 -19.45 -11.04 -19.02
N GLU A 96 -20.51 -11.36 -19.75
CA GLU A 96 -20.46 -11.76 -21.16
C GLU A 96 -20.70 -10.57 -22.10
N THR A 97 -21.70 -9.75 -21.77
CA THR A 97 -22.18 -8.66 -22.63
C THR A 97 -21.48 -7.33 -22.38
N GLY A 98 -20.74 -7.22 -21.27
CA GLY A 98 -20.22 -5.95 -20.79
C GLY A 98 -21.29 -5.06 -20.15
N PHE A 99 -20.85 -3.93 -19.61
CA PHE A 99 -21.73 -2.92 -19.03
C PHE A 99 -21.16 -1.53 -19.30
N THR A 100 -21.97 -0.63 -19.84
CA THR A 100 -21.55 0.75 -20.15
C THR A 100 -22.74 1.69 -19.89
N PRO A 101 -22.82 2.29 -18.70
CA PRO A 101 -23.89 3.25 -18.40
C PRO A 101 -23.70 4.52 -19.24
N LYS A 102 -24.79 5.06 -19.79
CA LYS A 102 -24.77 6.32 -20.56
C LYS A 102 -24.83 7.55 -19.67
N THR A 103 -25.34 7.37 -18.46
CA THR A 103 -25.58 8.42 -17.47
C THR A 103 -25.14 7.94 -16.08
N ARG A 104 -24.94 8.86 -15.14
CA ARG A 104 -24.53 8.50 -13.76
C ARG A 104 -25.63 7.73 -13.04
N GLU A 105 -26.88 8.03 -13.35
CA GLU A 105 -28.06 7.40 -12.77
C GLU A 105 -28.19 5.92 -13.19
N GLU A 106 -27.57 5.55 -14.32
CA GLU A 106 -27.50 4.16 -14.78
C GLU A 106 -26.39 3.35 -14.08
N GLU A 107 -25.42 4.00 -13.43
CA GLU A 107 -24.34 3.33 -12.70
C GLU A 107 -24.91 2.43 -11.60
N ARG A 108 -24.33 1.23 -11.46
CA ARG A 108 -24.80 0.23 -10.51
C ARG A 108 -23.90 0.18 -9.30
N LYS A 109 -24.50 0.22 -8.11
CA LYS A 109 -23.78 0.06 -6.85
C LYS A 109 -23.29 -1.38 -6.70
N CYS A 110 -21.99 -1.56 -6.60
CA CYS A 110 -21.37 -2.83 -6.21
C CYS A 110 -21.61 -3.09 -4.71
N PRO A 111 -22.35 -4.14 -4.31
CA PRO A 111 -22.57 -4.44 -2.90
C PRO A 111 -21.25 -4.75 -2.19
N GLY A 112 -20.99 -4.07 -1.08
CA GLY A 112 -19.80 -4.30 -0.24
C GLY A 112 -18.48 -3.78 -0.82
N ALA A 113 -18.47 -3.15 -1.99
CA ALA A 113 -17.26 -2.55 -2.52
C ALA A 113 -16.89 -1.27 -1.77
N THR A 114 -15.60 -1.12 -1.46
CA THR A 114 -15.01 0.08 -0.86
C THR A 114 -13.91 0.63 -1.77
N ALA A 115 -13.75 1.95 -1.75
CA ALA A 115 -12.68 2.66 -2.42
C ALA A 115 -12.05 3.62 -1.41
N GLU A 116 -10.79 3.36 -1.06
CA GLU A 116 -10.07 4.08 -0.02
C GLU A 116 -8.90 4.85 -0.67
N ILE A 117 -8.75 6.13 -0.30
CA ILE A 117 -7.65 6.99 -0.76
C ILE A 117 -6.78 7.34 0.43
N LEU A 118 -5.47 7.16 0.29
CA LEU A 118 -4.50 7.52 1.32
C LEU A 118 -4.30 9.05 1.33
N THR A 119 -4.78 9.71 2.39
CA THR A 119 -4.74 11.17 2.53
C THR A 119 -3.50 11.66 3.26
N ASP A 120 -3.02 10.91 4.25
CA ASP A 120 -1.86 11.25 5.07
C ASP A 120 -1.03 10.02 5.45
N ILE A 121 0.27 10.25 5.72
CA ILE A 121 1.18 9.26 6.29
C ILE A 121 1.93 9.97 7.42
N SER A 122 1.84 9.42 8.62
CA SER A 122 2.46 9.99 9.82
C SER A 122 3.38 8.95 10.48
N ASP A 123 4.59 9.37 10.83
CA ASP A 123 5.53 8.53 11.59
C ASP A 123 5.17 8.56 13.08
N VAL A 124 4.77 7.40 13.61
CA VAL A 124 4.42 7.19 15.01
C VAL A 124 5.41 6.26 15.73
N THR A 125 6.58 6.01 15.15
CA THR A 125 7.60 5.06 15.64
C THR A 125 7.94 5.30 17.11
N GLU A 126 8.23 6.56 17.48
CA GLU A 126 8.55 6.93 18.87
C GLU A 126 7.42 6.63 19.86
N ARG A 127 6.17 6.90 19.48
CA ARG A 127 4.99 6.59 20.32
C ARG A 127 4.89 5.09 20.57
N MET A 128 5.05 4.30 19.50
CA MET A 128 4.98 2.84 19.56
C MET A 128 6.13 2.24 20.38
N HIS A 129 7.34 2.80 20.30
CA HIS A 129 8.46 2.36 21.13
C HIS A 129 8.21 2.65 22.60
N LYS A 130 7.79 3.88 22.92
CA LYS A 130 7.49 4.29 24.29
C LYS A 130 6.38 3.45 24.92
N ALA A 131 5.36 3.06 24.16
CA ALA A 131 4.26 2.24 24.67
C ALA A 131 4.72 0.86 25.16
N GLY A 132 5.71 0.26 24.51
CA GLY A 132 6.23 -1.06 24.86
C GLY A 132 7.49 -1.05 25.74
N GLU A 133 8.00 0.11 26.13
CA GLU A 133 9.31 0.22 26.79
C GLU A 133 9.32 -0.52 28.14
N GLY A 134 10.30 -1.41 28.32
CA GLY A 134 10.47 -2.19 29.55
C GLY A 134 9.41 -3.28 29.78
N LEU A 135 8.55 -3.54 28.81
CA LEU A 135 7.54 -4.61 28.84
C LEU A 135 7.97 -5.80 27.97
N ASP A 136 7.51 -6.99 28.35
CA ASP A 136 7.76 -8.24 27.60
C ASP A 136 6.47 -9.05 27.41
N GLY A 137 6.52 -10.00 26.48
CA GLY A 137 5.45 -10.97 26.24
C GLY A 137 4.08 -10.33 26.01
N GLN A 138 3.06 -10.83 26.69
CA GLN A 138 1.68 -10.35 26.52
C GLN A 138 1.51 -8.86 26.91
N ALA A 139 2.23 -8.39 27.93
CA ALA A 139 2.13 -7.00 28.37
C ALA A 139 2.65 -6.03 27.31
N PHE A 140 3.75 -6.38 26.63
CA PHE A 140 4.30 -5.61 25.51
C PHE A 140 3.29 -5.48 24.36
N THR A 141 2.69 -6.60 23.94
CA THR A 141 1.70 -6.61 22.86
C THR A 141 0.48 -5.76 23.21
N GLN A 142 -0.09 -5.95 24.41
CA GLN A 142 -1.28 -5.22 24.85
C GLN A 142 -1.04 -3.71 24.92
N ALA A 143 0.13 -3.28 25.42
CA ALA A 143 0.43 -1.85 25.51
C ALA A 143 0.56 -1.20 24.13
N ARG A 144 1.18 -1.90 23.16
CA ARG A 144 1.29 -1.41 21.78
C ARG A 144 -0.05 -1.43 21.03
N GLU A 145 -0.88 -2.45 21.22
CA GLU A 145 -2.24 -2.51 20.65
C GLU A 145 -3.11 -1.39 21.20
N ALA A 146 -3.04 -1.10 22.50
CA ALA A 146 -3.76 0.00 23.11
C ALA A 146 -3.31 1.36 22.54
N GLU A 147 -2.01 1.57 22.34
CA GLU A 147 -1.50 2.81 21.73
C GLU A 147 -1.90 2.91 20.25
N ALA A 148 -1.85 1.82 19.48
CA ALA A 148 -2.33 1.81 18.10
C ALA A 148 -3.81 2.21 18.02
N GLY A 149 -4.67 1.63 18.87
CA GLY A 149 -6.09 1.99 18.91
C GLY A 149 -6.34 3.46 19.31
N ARG A 150 -5.49 4.04 20.18
CA ARG A 150 -5.54 5.47 20.49
C ARG A 150 -5.17 6.32 19.27
N ILE A 151 -4.08 5.98 18.58
CA ILE A 151 -3.63 6.67 17.37
C ILE A 151 -4.72 6.60 16.29
N GLU A 152 -5.31 5.44 16.07
CA GLU A 152 -6.41 5.25 15.11
C GLU A 152 -7.63 6.11 15.47
N THR A 153 -8.00 6.17 16.75
CA THR A 153 -9.11 7.02 17.22
C THR A 153 -8.80 8.51 17.03
N GLU A 154 -7.56 8.92 17.31
CA GLU A 154 -7.10 10.31 17.15
C GLU A 154 -7.08 10.73 15.67
N ALA A 155 -6.63 9.84 14.78
CA ALA A 155 -6.46 10.13 13.35
C ALA A 155 -7.76 9.96 12.55
N CYS A 156 -8.53 8.91 12.82
CA CYS A 156 -9.63 8.47 11.97
C CYS A 156 -10.98 8.42 12.71
N GLY A 157 -11.04 8.71 14.02
CA GLY A 157 -12.28 8.59 14.80
C GLY A 157 -13.40 9.57 14.39
N ALA A 158 -13.08 10.57 13.58
CA ALA A 158 -14.02 11.52 12.99
C ALA A 158 -14.29 11.27 11.50
N ASP A 159 -13.65 10.26 10.89
CA ASP A 159 -13.91 9.89 9.51
C ASP A 159 -15.32 9.24 9.41
N PRO A 160 -16.13 9.64 8.42
CA PRO A 160 -17.53 9.23 8.29
C PRO A 160 -17.73 7.76 7.86
#